data_AF-A0A434CQI9-F1
#
_entry.id   AF-A0A434CQI9-F1
#
_cell.length_a   1.000
_cell.length_b   1.000
_cell.length_c   1.000
_cell.angle_alpha   90.00
_cell.angle_beta   90.00
_cell.angle_gamma   90.00
#
_symmetry.space_group_name_H-M   'P 1'
#
loop_
_entity.id
_entity.type
_entity.pdbx_description
1 polymer ?
#
loop_
_entity_poly.entity_id
_entity_poly.type
_entity_poly.pdbx_seq_one_letter_code
_entity_poly.pdbx_strand_id
1 'polypeptide(L)'
;MKPNYKSRIHRFLLKTVRRGSVNVKPTQAEVAIREWHFSRVGNIGDVVSPDVIEHVSHHRTIFSTDSDRARLFAIGSIAGSANSKAILWGTGLMDPDQQVSQIAASNVYALRGKLTYQKFRSAGVHVPDLPLGDPGFLVSKFIPRMNSERRFRVGLVPHYVDRQHPLFQRLVLEEGVADLNVHDSPAEFFRRLQSCDAIVSSSLHGLIFAEAFGIPNLWIKLSDRVVRSGFKFQDWFSLADRPQNQPYEPANDIEVDELVARASLHDVKIDRRGVIANFPSSRVGELSHDLGKHTYHTLSSCREMPLPIFIISYNRGDFLRRSVDSYRRMKRNVEIIVHDNGSDDVETLRTLDELKSEGCIIYKGDKIYSQSELNKINDTIKDYFSSWAQPSRYVVTDCDIDLSDASADTLDVYDELLDLYTSVQCVGPMIRIRDVPHEYPLFHDVMNRHIEQFWHRKPEWIETSHGRTASIEAPIDTTFALHRAGEPFSRMKTARRVYYPFEATHLDWYLKPVDYSSSTYFKTSSGAISHWNNETADKLATDKPTEFSNFIYVDADLDGTLVERTQSLVEGAQSNAASPAEQVRPD
;
A
#
# COMPACT_ATOMS: atom_id res chain seq x y z
N MET A 1 35.67 15.73 8.96
CA MET A 1 34.29 16.04 8.51
C MET A 1 33.82 14.91 7.60
N LYS A 2 32.90 14.05 8.07
CA LYS A 2 32.33 12.97 7.25
C LYS A 2 31.42 13.59 6.18
N PRO A 3 31.60 13.32 4.88
CA PRO A 3 30.68 13.81 3.86
C PRO A 3 29.31 13.15 4.08
N ASN A 4 28.24 13.94 4.16
CA ASN A 4 26.88 13.40 4.29
C ASN A 4 26.41 12.87 2.91
N TYR A 5 26.72 11.60 2.60
CA TYR A 5 26.41 10.95 1.33
C TYR A 5 24.89 10.83 1.03
N LYS A 6 24.03 10.69 2.07
CA LYS A 6 22.56 10.77 1.91
C LYS A 6 22.14 12.07 1.20
N SER A 7 22.79 13.18 1.55
CA SER A 7 22.51 14.49 0.95
C SER A 7 22.99 14.63 -0.50
N ARG A 8 23.87 13.78 -1.02
CA ARG A 8 24.36 13.81 -2.41
C ARG A 8 23.45 13.04 -3.36
N ILE A 9 22.91 11.90 -2.94
CA ILE A 9 21.93 11.12 -3.71
C ILE A 9 20.60 11.85 -3.74
N HIS A 10 20.11 12.30 -2.58
CA HIS A 10 18.92 13.13 -2.51
C HIS A 10 19.14 14.43 -3.31
N ARG A 11 20.25 15.16 -3.16
CA ARG A 11 20.54 16.33 -4.03
C ARG A 11 20.79 15.99 -5.50
N PHE A 12 21.17 14.77 -5.88
CA PHE A 12 21.45 14.42 -7.27
C PHE A 12 20.23 13.89 -7.99
N LEU A 13 19.43 13.03 -7.35
CA LEU A 13 18.05 12.80 -7.78
C LEU A 13 17.34 14.16 -7.87
N LEU A 14 17.41 15.03 -6.84
CA LEU A 14 16.93 16.41 -6.91
C LEU A 14 17.67 17.34 -7.89
N LYS A 15 18.88 17.03 -8.42
CA LYS A 15 19.65 17.89 -9.37
C LYS A 15 19.49 17.46 -10.82
N THR A 16 19.39 16.17 -11.11
CA THR A 16 18.84 15.68 -12.37
C THR A 16 17.37 16.10 -12.46
N VAL A 17 16.70 16.15 -11.29
CA VAL A 17 15.40 16.79 -11.05
C VAL A 17 15.54 18.28 -10.70
N ARG A 18 16.68 19.00 -10.89
CA ARG A 18 16.66 20.49 -10.67
C ARG A 18 15.90 21.23 -11.78
N ARG A 19 15.41 20.50 -12.79
CA ARG A 19 14.31 20.92 -13.66
C ARG A 19 12.91 20.48 -13.15
N GLY A 20 12.77 19.98 -11.92
CA GLY A 20 11.56 19.33 -11.40
C GLY A 20 11.45 19.09 -9.89
N SER A 21 12.30 19.68 -9.05
CA SER A 21 12.31 19.46 -7.59
C SER A 21 11.45 20.47 -6.84
N VAL A 22 10.76 21.33 -7.56
CA VAL A 22 9.79 22.27 -7.04
C VAL A 22 8.47 21.87 -7.67
N ASN A 23 7.41 21.77 -6.88
CA ASN A 23 6.05 21.69 -7.39
C ASN A 23 5.88 22.77 -8.47
N VAL A 24 5.71 22.34 -9.72
CA VAL A 24 5.71 23.26 -10.86
C VAL A 24 4.25 23.60 -11.14
N LYS A 25 3.93 24.90 -11.23
CA LYS A 25 2.69 25.31 -11.89
C LYS A 25 2.84 24.94 -13.37
N PRO A 26 2.04 23.99 -13.89
CA PRO A 26 2.16 23.60 -15.29
C PRO A 26 2.09 24.85 -16.17
N THR A 27 3.01 24.98 -17.12
CA THR A 27 2.74 25.88 -18.22
C THR A 27 1.56 25.29 -19.01
N GLN A 28 0.77 26.14 -19.67
CA GLN A 28 -0.49 25.78 -20.34
C GLN A 28 -0.35 24.73 -21.47
N ALA A 29 0.83 24.11 -21.64
CA ALA A 29 1.20 23.15 -22.67
C ALA A 29 1.99 21.92 -22.14
N GLU A 30 2.16 21.73 -20.82
CA GLU A 30 2.86 20.54 -20.29
C GLU A 30 1.96 19.31 -20.27
N VAL A 31 2.30 18.33 -21.12
CA VAL A 31 1.63 17.04 -21.22
C VAL A 31 2.40 15.98 -20.41
N ALA A 32 1.69 15.22 -19.59
CA ALA A 32 2.21 14.03 -18.93
C ALA A 32 1.86 12.75 -19.70
N ILE A 33 2.73 11.75 -19.66
CA ILE A 33 2.52 10.42 -20.22
C ILE A 33 1.72 9.59 -19.21
N ARG A 34 0.54 9.10 -19.62
CA ARG A 34 -0.16 8.05 -18.88
C ARG A 34 0.64 6.76 -18.89
N GLU A 35 1.01 6.32 -17.71
CA GLU A 35 1.67 5.04 -17.48
C GLU A 35 0.77 4.14 -16.65
N TRP A 36 0.89 2.83 -16.86
CA TRP A 36 0.44 1.85 -15.90
C TRP A 36 1.59 0.95 -15.46
N HIS A 37 1.74 0.79 -14.15
CA HIS A 37 2.61 -0.17 -13.50
C HIS A 37 1.86 -0.85 -12.35
N PHE A 38 2.41 -1.92 -11.79
CA PHE A 38 1.77 -2.61 -10.68
C PHE A 38 1.95 -1.81 -9.37
N SER A 39 0.87 -1.29 -8.81
CA SER A 39 0.90 -0.44 -7.60
C SER A 39 0.40 -1.12 -6.33
N ARG A 40 -0.17 -2.34 -6.44
CA ARG A 40 -0.88 -3.01 -5.32
C ARG A 40 0.05 -3.35 -4.16
N VAL A 41 1.25 -3.83 -4.48
CA VAL A 41 2.36 -4.10 -3.57
C VAL A 41 3.61 -3.57 -4.27
N GLY A 42 4.03 -2.37 -3.88
CA GLY A 42 5.05 -1.62 -4.64
C GLY A 42 6.41 -2.30 -4.58
N ASN A 43 6.86 -2.87 -5.70
CA ASN A 43 8.21 -3.41 -5.82
C ASN A 43 9.13 -2.36 -6.46
N ILE A 44 10.43 -2.42 -6.21
CA ILE A 44 11.40 -1.42 -6.66
C ILE A 44 11.37 -1.20 -8.17
N GLY A 45 11.06 -2.22 -8.97
CA GLY A 45 10.93 -2.07 -10.42
C GLY A 45 9.72 -1.23 -10.85
N ASP A 46 8.57 -1.44 -10.21
CA ASP A 46 7.36 -0.66 -10.46
C ASP A 46 7.57 0.80 -10.04
N VAL A 47 8.21 1.02 -8.89
CA VAL A 47 8.52 2.37 -8.38
C VAL A 47 9.46 3.13 -9.32
N VAL A 48 10.41 2.46 -9.96
CA VAL A 48 11.43 3.09 -10.83
C VAL A 48 10.97 3.24 -12.28
N SER A 49 9.92 2.53 -12.69
CA SER A 49 9.29 2.65 -14.03
C SER A 49 9.05 4.10 -14.48
N PRO A 50 8.34 4.95 -13.71
CA PRO A 50 8.14 6.34 -14.09
C PRO A 50 9.45 7.13 -14.19
N ASP A 51 10.44 6.87 -13.32
CA ASP A 51 11.75 7.56 -13.37
C ASP A 51 12.49 7.27 -14.70
N VAL A 52 12.43 6.03 -15.19
CA VAL A 52 13.03 5.65 -16.48
C VAL A 52 12.29 6.30 -17.65
N ILE A 53 10.95 6.36 -17.59
CA ILE A 53 10.14 6.99 -18.63
C ILE A 53 10.42 8.49 -18.70
N GLU A 54 10.45 9.22 -17.57
CA GLU A 54 10.75 10.65 -17.57
C GLU A 54 12.17 10.93 -18.10
N HIS A 55 13.14 10.07 -17.75
CA HIS A 55 14.51 10.21 -18.22
C HIS A 55 14.63 10.05 -19.74
N VAL A 56 13.97 9.05 -20.32
CA VAL A 56 14.08 8.73 -21.76
C VAL A 56 13.20 9.63 -22.62
N SER A 57 11.98 9.91 -22.18
CA SER A 57 11.00 10.68 -22.97
C SER A 57 11.16 12.19 -22.82
N HIS A 58 11.76 12.65 -21.72
CA HIS A 58 11.74 14.06 -21.30
C HIS A 58 10.33 14.63 -21.03
N HIS A 59 9.32 13.76 -20.92
CA HIS A 59 7.97 14.10 -20.52
C HIS A 59 7.73 13.64 -19.08
N ARG A 60 6.84 14.34 -18.38
CA ARG A 60 6.33 13.90 -17.08
C ARG A 60 5.54 12.61 -17.20
N THR A 61 5.37 11.89 -16.11
CA THR A 61 4.43 10.76 -16.04
C THR A 61 3.25 11.04 -15.11
N ILE A 62 2.15 10.34 -15.37
CA ILE A 62 1.02 10.18 -14.47
C ILE A 62 0.59 8.72 -14.44
N PHE A 63 0.39 8.19 -13.24
CA PHE A 63 -0.19 6.87 -13.06
C PHE A 63 -1.67 6.86 -13.49
N SER A 64 -2.06 5.88 -14.30
CA SER A 64 -3.42 5.77 -14.81
C SER A 64 -3.94 4.33 -14.79
N THR A 65 -5.09 4.13 -14.13
CA THR A 65 -5.87 2.88 -14.18
C THR A 65 -6.95 2.89 -15.27
N ASP A 66 -7.16 4.01 -15.96
CA ASP A 66 -8.17 4.16 -17.01
C ASP A 66 -7.85 3.28 -18.23
N SER A 67 -8.52 2.14 -18.32
CA SER A 67 -8.32 1.14 -19.38
C SER A 67 -8.86 1.54 -20.74
N ASP A 68 -9.71 2.56 -20.81
CA ASP A 68 -10.32 3.02 -22.05
C ASP A 68 -9.39 3.98 -22.81
N ARG A 69 -8.38 4.51 -22.12
CA ARG A 69 -7.33 5.37 -22.69
C ARG A 69 -6.03 4.60 -22.95
N ALA A 70 -5.25 5.12 -23.90
CA ALA A 70 -3.90 4.62 -24.14
C ALA A 70 -3.01 4.87 -22.91
N ARG A 71 -2.24 3.85 -22.55
CA ARG A 71 -1.33 3.82 -21.39
C ARG A 71 -0.05 3.11 -21.77
N LEU A 72 1.07 3.61 -21.26
CA LEU A 72 2.40 3.02 -21.45
C LEU A 72 2.65 1.94 -20.40
N PHE A 73 3.13 0.78 -20.85
CA PHE A 73 3.60 -0.33 -20.01
C PHE A 73 5.10 -0.50 -20.29
N ALA A 74 5.94 -0.20 -19.30
CA ALA A 74 7.39 -0.10 -19.49
C ALA A 74 8.17 -1.21 -18.77
N ILE A 75 8.21 -1.18 -17.43
CA ILE A 75 9.03 -2.10 -16.62
C ILE A 75 8.16 -3.19 -15.99
N GLY A 76 8.73 -4.39 -15.84
CA GLY A 76 8.13 -5.48 -15.08
C GLY A 76 7.44 -6.55 -15.93
N SER A 77 6.85 -7.54 -15.24
CA SER A 77 6.15 -8.68 -15.83
C SER A 77 4.66 -8.40 -16.06
N ILE A 78 4.36 -7.27 -16.70
CA ILE A 78 3.02 -6.70 -16.70
C ILE A 78 2.34 -6.72 -18.08
N ALA A 79 3.00 -7.28 -19.11
CA ALA A 79 2.45 -7.39 -20.46
C ALA A 79 1.14 -8.21 -20.50
N GLY A 80 0.97 -9.20 -19.61
CA GLY A 80 -0.25 -10.02 -19.55
C GLY A 80 -1.48 -9.28 -19.00
N SER A 81 -1.29 -8.11 -18.38
CA SER A 81 -2.37 -7.24 -17.91
C SER A 81 -2.77 -6.18 -18.94
N ALA A 82 -2.10 -6.15 -20.10
CA ALA A 82 -2.34 -5.18 -21.16
C ALA A 82 -3.61 -5.52 -21.95
N ASN A 83 -4.36 -4.47 -22.32
CA ASN A 83 -5.50 -4.57 -23.23
C ASN A 83 -5.14 -4.00 -24.62
N SER A 84 -6.11 -3.90 -25.52
CA SER A 84 -5.90 -3.41 -26.89
C SER A 84 -5.48 -1.94 -27.00
N LYS A 85 -5.59 -1.15 -25.93
CA LYS A 85 -5.16 0.26 -25.85
C LYS A 85 -3.75 0.42 -25.25
N ALA A 86 -3.20 -0.62 -24.65
CA ALA A 86 -1.87 -0.58 -24.06
C ALA A 86 -0.79 -0.40 -25.13
N ILE A 87 0.21 0.42 -24.83
CA ILE A 87 1.44 0.58 -25.62
C ILE A 87 2.59 -0.03 -24.82
N LEU A 88 3.30 -0.99 -25.39
CA LEU A 88 4.35 -1.74 -24.70
C LEU A 88 5.73 -1.24 -25.10
N TRP A 89 6.56 -0.93 -24.11
CA TRP A 89 7.96 -0.57 -24.29
C TRP A 89 8.84 -1.30 -23.27
N GLY A 90 9.18 -2.55 -23.59
CA GLY A 90 10.21 -3.33 -22.89
C GLY A 90 9.71 -4.22 -21.75
N THR A 91 8.41 -4.17 -21.44
CA THR A 91 7.78 -5.07 -20.46
C THR A 91 7.74 -6.52 -20.95
N GLY A 92 7.61 -7.47 -20.02
CA GLY A 92 7.53 -8.91 -20.29
C GLY A 92 6.30 -9.59 -19.69
N LEU A 93 6.13 -10.88 -19.96
CA LEU A 93 5.08 -11.71 -19.34
C LEU A 93 5.55 -12.27 -17.98
N MET A 94 4.60 -12.49 -17.08
CA MET A 94 4.82 -13.20 -15.83
C MET A 94 4.95 -14.71 -16.07
N ASP A 95 4.00 -15.25 -16.83
CA ASP A 95 3.83 -16.68 -17.08
C ASP A 95 3.51 -16.96 -18.56
N PRO A 96 3.82 -18.17 -19.06
CA PRO A 96 3.72 -18.50 -20.48
C PRO A 96 2.29 -18.70 -21.00
N ASP A 97 1.29 -18.77 -20.13
CA ASP A 97 -0.14 -18.99 -20.42
C ASP A 97 -0.94 -17.67 -20.56
N GLN A 98 -0.33 -16.55 -20.21
CA GLN A 98 -0.94 -15.23 -20.34
C GLN A 98 -1.24 -14.86 -21.81
N GLN A 99 -2.45 -14.33 -22.03
CA GLN A 99 -2.94 -13.98 -23.36
C GLN A 99 -2.45 -12.60 -23.81
N VAL A 100 -2.01 -12.53 -25.07
CA VAL A 100 -1.49 -11.30 -25.69
C VAL A 100 -2.11 -10.99 -27.05
N SER A 101 -3.01 -11.85 -27.56
CA SER A 101 -3.62 -11.72 -28.88
C SER A 101 -4.48 -10.46 -29.05
N GLN A 102 -4.94 -9.87 -27.93
CA GLN A 102 -5.66 -8.61 -27.90
C GLN A 102 -4.78 -7.37 -28.18
N ILE A 103 -3.46 -7.52 -28.15
CA ILE A 103 -2.50 -6.42 -28.29
C ILE A 103 -2.10 -6.30 -29.77
N ALA A 104 -2.33 -5.14 -30.37
CA ALA A 104 -1.94 -4.90 -31.76
C ALA A 104 -0.41 -4.83 -31.89
N ALA A 105 0.14 -5.39 -32.98
CA ALA A 105 1.58 -5.33 -33.26
C ALA A 105 2.11 -3.88 -33.32
N SER A 106 1.30 -2.93 -33.79
CA SER A 106 1.61 -1.49 -33.83
C SER A 106 1.69 -0.82 -32.46
N ASN A 107 1.30 -1.52 -31.39
CA ASN A 107 1.43 -1.06 -30.02
C ASN A 107 2.70 -1.60 -29.34
N VAL A 108 3.51 -2.42 -30.01
CA VAL A 108 4.69 -3.06 -29.41
C VAL A 108 5.96 -2.41 -29.94
N TYR A 109 6.69 -1.75 -29.05
CA TYR A 109 7.90 -0.98 -29.38
C TYR A 109 9.19 -1.63 -28.86
N ALA A 110 9.09 -2.33 -27.73
CA ALA A 110 10.14 -3.16 -27.18
C ALA A 110 9.49 -4.28 -26.35
N LEU A 111 10.17 -5.41 -26.17
CA LEU A 111 9.76 -6.48 -25.25
C LEU A 111 10.93 -6.90 -24.37
N ARG A 112 10.66 -7.43 -23.17
CA ARG A 112 11.73 -7.73 -22.21
C ARG A 112 12.78 -8.70 -22.74
N GLY A 113 12.35 -9.81 -23.34
CA GLY A 113 13.23 -10.91 -23.73
C GLY A 113 12.67 -11.75 -24.88
N LYS A 114 13.47 -12.74 -25.31
CA LYS A 114 13.18 -13.58 -26.48
C LYS A 114 11.94 -14.45 -26.27
N LEU A 115 11.67 -14.88 -25.03
CA LEU A 115 10.53 -15.76 -24.74
C LEU A 115 9.21 -14.98 -24.83
N THR A 116 9.16 -13.76 -24.28
CA THR A 116 8.01 -12.88 -24.46
C THR A 116 7.80 -12.56 -25.95
N TYR A 117 8.87 -12.22 -26.69
CA TYR A 117 8.79 -11.99 -28.14
C TYR A 117 8.20 -13.19 -28.90
N GLN A 118 8.68 -14.40 -28.61
CA GLN A 118 8.18 -15.63 -29.21
C GLN A 118 6.69 -15.87 -28.87
N LYS A 119 6.26 -15.52 -27.66
CA LYS A 119 4.84 -15.65 -27.26
C LYS A 119 3.92 -14.76 -28.10
N PHE A 120 4.29 -13.50 -28.31
CA PHE A 120 3.55 -12.61 -29.22
C PHE A 120 3.42 -13.20 -30.63
N ARG A 121 4.53 -13.68 -31.20
CA ARG A 121 4.56 -14.31 -32.53
C ARG A 121 3.67 -15.55 -32.59
N SER A 122 3.75 -16.43 -31.58
CA SER A 122 2.94 -17.67 -31.51
C SER A 122 1.45 -17.41 -31.33
N ALA A 123 1.09 -16.27 -30.73
CA ALA A 123 -0.29 -15.83 -30.54
C ALA A 123 -0.89 -15.15 -31.78
N GLY A 124 -0.17 -15.14 -32.92
CA GLY A 124 -0.60 -14.47 -34.15
C GLY A 124 -0.38 -12.96 -34.17
N VAL A 125 0.29 -12.38 -33.16
CA VAL A 125 0.67 -10.97 -33.16
C VAL A 125 1.96 -10.82 -33.95
N HIS A 126 1.84 -10.33 -35.19
CA HIS A 126 2.97 -10.14 -36.10
C HIS A 126 3.83 -8.92 -35.72
N VAL A 127 4.50 -8.99 -34.56
CA VAL A 127 5.45 -7.98 -34.11
C VAL A 127 6.66 -7.93 -35.07
N PRO A 128 7.12 -6.73 -35.47
CA PRO A 128 8.32 -6.56 -36.28
C PRO A 128 9.57 -6.94 -35.47
N ASP A 129 10.72 -6.99 -36.15
CA ASP A 129 12.00 -7.01 -35.45
C ASP A 129 12.14 -5.70 -34.67
N LEU A 130 12.29 -5.84 -33.36
CA LEU A 130 12.28 -4.75 -32.40
C LEU A 130 13.35 -5.00 -31.32
N PRO A 131 13.84 -3.97 -30.63
CA PRO A 131 14.82 -4.15 -29.58
C PRO A 131 14.22 -4.93 -28.40
N LEU A 132 15.05 -5.80 -27.82
CA LEU A 132 14.71 -6.53 -26.61
C LEU A 132 15.48 -5.97 -25.41
N GLY A 133 14.81 -5.89 -24.26
CA GLY A 133 15.40 -5.48 -23.00
C GLY A 133 14.39 -4.81 -22.07
N ASP A 134 14.50 -5.11 -20.77
CA ASP A 134 13.77 -4.40 -19.73
C ASP A 134 14.30 -2.94 -19.60
N PRO A 135 13.45 -1.90 -19.65
CA PRO A 135 13.89 -0.51 -19.47
C PRO A 135 14.52 -0.25 -18.09
N GLY A 136 14.27 -1.10 -17.09
CA GLY A 136 14.95 -1.08 -15.80
C GLY A 136 16.46 -1.25 -15.92
N PHE A 137 16.97 -1.81 -17.03
CA PHE A 137 18.40 -1.85 -17.31
C PHE A 137 19.01 -0.45 -17.58
N LEU A 138 18.18 0.53 -17.94
CA LEU A 138 18.59 1.91 -18.24
C LEU A 138 18.82 2.76 -16.98
N VAL A 139 18.53 2.25 -15.78
CA VAL A 139 18.78 2.98 -14.51
C VAL A 139 20.22 3.47 -14.36
N SER A 140 21.18 2.69 -14.90
CA SER A 140 22.60 3.03 -14.93
C SER A 140 22.94 4.29 -15.74
N LYS A 141 22.01 4.82 -16.54
CA LYS A 141 22.19 6.05 -17.34
C LYS A 141 21.97 7.32 -16.53
N PHE A 142 21.14 7.29 -15.50
CA PHE A 142 20.76 8.47 -14.72
C PHE A 142 21.00 8.34 -13.23
N ILE A 143 21.18 7.12 -12.72
CA ILE A 143 21.63 6.89 -11.36
C ILE A 143 23.16 6.90 -11.36
N PRO A 144 23.80 7.81 -10.60
CA PRO A 144 25.24 7.95 -10.62
C PRO A 144 25.91 6.72 -10.01
N ARG A 145 27.08 6.37 -10.56
CA ARG A 145 27.99 5.41 -9.94
C ARG A 145 28.47 5.98 -8.61
N MET A 146 28.33 5.20 -7.54
CA MET A 146 28.78 5.59 -6.21
C MET A 146 30.08 4.89 -5.85
N ASN A 147 31.01 5.65 -5.30
CA ASN A 147 32.14 5.10 -4.56
C ASN A 147 31.69 4.98 -3.10
N SER A 148 31.34 3.77 -2.67
CA SER A 148 31.03 3.51 -1.26
C SER A 148 32.31 3.17 -0.50
N GLU A 149 32.55 3.86 0.62
CA GLU A 149 33.63 3.53 1.56
C GLU A 149 33.35 2.23 2.32
N ARG A 150 32.08 1.84 2.45
CA ARG A 150 31.67 0.57 3.05
C ARG A 150 31.15 -0.36 1.97
N ARG A 151 31.80 -1.51 1.81
CA ARG A 151 31.37 -2.54 0.88
C ARG A 151 30.82 -3.74 1.64
N PHE A 152 29.69 -4.24 1.17
CA PHE A 152 29.10 -5.49 1.63
C PHE A 152 29.57 -6.60 0.69
N ARG A 153 29.85 -7.77 1.25
CA ARG A 153 30.27 -8.95 0.47
C ARG A 153 29.12 -9.41 -0.43
N VAL A 154 27.89 -9.31 0.07
CA VAL A 154 26.68 -9.67 -0.68
C VAL A 154 25.51 -8.79 -0.29
N GLY A 155 24.67 -8.47 -1.26
CA GLY A 155 23.33 -7.94 -1.04
C GLY A 155 22.27 -9.01 -1.28
N LEU A 156 21.36 -9.20 -0.33
CA LEU A 156 20.21 -10.09 -0.48
C LEU A 156 18.98 -9.27 -0.89
N VAL A 157 18.38 -9.64 -2.02
CA VAL A 157 17.15 -8.99 -2.53
C VAL A 157 16.02 -10.04 -2.58
N PRO A 158 15.30 -10.29 -1.48
CA PRO A 158 14.17 -11.20 -1.50
C PRO A 158 13.00 -10.55 -2.25
N HIS A 159 12.21 -11.36 -2.95
CA HIS A 159 10.85 -10.96 -3.29
C HIS A 159 10.05 -10.72 -2.00
N TYR A 160 9.07 -9.81 -2.00
CA TYR A 160 8.33 -9.46 -0.78
C TYR A 160 7.67 -10.68 -0.10
N VAL A 161 7.20 -11.67 -0.86
CA VAL A 161 6.64 -12.92 -0.32
C VAL A 161 7.67 -13.84 0.37
N ASP A 162 8.95 -13.68 0.05
CA ASP A 162 10.05 -14.48 0.63
C ASP A 162 10.69 -13.79 1.85
N ARG A 163 10.24 -12.58 2.20
CA ARG A 163 10.80 -11.77 3.29
C ARG A 163 10.81 -12.53 4.62
N GLN A 164 9.76 -13.30 4.89
CA GLN A 164 9.62 -14.08 6.12
C GLN A 164 10.19 -15.50 6.00
N HIS A 165 10.93 -15.82 4.92
CA HIS A 165 11.53 -17.14 4.77
C HIS A 165 12.67 -17.33 5.80
N PRO A 166 12.71 -18.46 6.56
CA PRO A 166 13.68 -18.67 7.64
C PRO A 166 15.13 -18.52 7.19
N LEU A 167 15.47 -19.05 6.01
CA LEU A 167 16.83 -18.92 5.46
C LEU A 167 17.21 -17.46 5.23
N PHE A 168 16.29 -16.63 4.71
CA PHE A 168 16.58 -15.21 4.50
C PHE A 168 16.81 -14.50 5.83
N GLN A 169 15.94 -14.76 6.82
CA GLN A 169 16.04 -14.19 8.16
C GLN A 169 17.35 -14.59 8.88
N ARG A 170 17.88 -15.78 8.61
CA ARG A 170 19.21 -16.18 9.08
C ARG A 170 20.32 -15.43 8.36
N LEU A 171 20.38 -15.52 7.03
CA LEU A 171 21.49 -14.99 6.24
C LEU A 171 21.65 -13.48 6.39
N VAL A 172 20.54 -12.74 6.52
CA VAL A 172 20.57 -11.27 6.65
C VAL A 172 21.25 -10.78 7.94
N LEU A 173 21.38 -11.65 8.95
CA LEU A 173 22.06 -11.34 10.21
C LEU A 173 23.58 -11.55 10.16
N GLU A 174 24.10 -12.16 9.09
CA GLU A 174 25.52 -12.45 8.95
C GLU A 174 26.35 -11.20 8.63
N GLU A 175 27.61 -11.18 9.09
CA GLU A 175 28.50 -10.05 8.86
C GLU A 175 28.83 -9.88 7.36
N GLY A 176 28.75 -8.63 6.89
CA GLY A 176 29.03 -8.31 5.49
C GLY A 176 27.86 -8.57 4.53
N VAL A 177 26.68 -8.95 5.05
CA VAL A 177 25.43 -9.05 4.29
C VAL A 177 24.65 -7.74 4.36
N ALA A 178 24.18 -7.26 3.21
CA ALA A 178 23.23 -6.17 3.13
C ALA A 178 21.82 -6.69 2.89
N ASP A 179 20.88 -6.24 3.71
CA ASP A 179 19.45 -6.32 3.41
C ASP A 179 19.07 -5.25 2.38
N LEU A 180 18.54 -5.67 1.23
CA LEU A 180 17.95 -4.80 0.22
C LEU A 180 16.45 -5.07 0.13
N ASN A 181 15.66 -4.19 0.73
CA ASN A 181 14.21 -4.30 0.69
C ASN A 181 13.67 -3.74 -0.62
N VAL A 182 12.86 -4.53 -1.34
CA VAL A 182 12.20 -4.09 -2.57
C VAL A 182 11.17 -2.97 -2.37
N HIS A 183 10.80 -2.68 -1.12
CA HIS A 183 9.94 -1.56 -0.74
C HIS A 183 10.72 -0.28 -0.37
N ASP A 184 12.06 -0.33 -0.33
CA ASP A 184 12.87 0.86 -0.05
C ASP A 184 12.70 1.92 -1.14
N SER A 185 12.89 3.19 -0.77
CA SER A 185 13.00 4.27 -1.76
C SER A 185 14.09 3.95 -2.79
N PRO A 186 13.93 4.34 -4.07
CA PRO A 186 14.96 4.12 -5.09
C PRO A 186 16.35 4.61 -4.68
N ALA A 187 16.41 5.78 -4.03
CA ALA A 187 17.66 6.34 -3.52
C ALA A 187 18.40 5.38 -2.58
N GLU A 188 17.70 4.78 -1.62
CA GLU A 188 18.28 3.88 -0.63
C GLU A 188 18.60 2.51 -1.23
N PHE A 189 17.69 1.96 -2.04
CA PHE A 189 17.89 0.67 -2.69
C PHE A 189 19.15 0.68 -3.57
N PHE A 190 19.28 1.64 -4.49
CA PHE A 190 20.45 1.71 -5.38
C PHE A 190 21.73 2.09 -4.63
N ARG A 191 21.63 2.81 -3.51
CA ARG A 191 22.77 3.05 -2.60
C ARG A 191 23.33 1.76 -2.04
N ARG A 192 22.46 0.89 -1.54
CA ARG A 192 22.84 -0.41 -0.99
C ARG A 192 23.33 -1.36 -2.08
N LEU A 193 22.61 -1.43 -3.19
CA LEU A 193 22.95 -2.27 -4.35
C LEU A 193 24.39 -2.01 -4.82
N GLN A 194 24.73 -0.74 -5.09
CA GLN A 194 26.07 -0.38 -5.57
C GLN A 194 27.17 -0.50 -4.48
N SER A 195 26.79 -0.73 -3.24
CA SER A 195 27.74 -1.00 -2.14
C SER A 195 28.08 -2.49 -2.00
N CYS A 196 27.51 -3.37 -2.82
CA CYS A 196 27.73 -4.82 -2.72
C CYS A 196 28.78 -5.33 -3.73
N ASP A 197 29.51 -6.39 -3.37
CA ASP A 197 30.39 -7.13 -4.30
C ASP A 197 29.60 -8.09 -5.20
N ALA A 198 28.52 -8.68 -4.68
CA ALA A 198 27.60 -9.56 -5.39
C ALA A 198 26.16 -9.35 -4.94
N ILE A 199 25.19 -9.74 -5.77
CA ILE A 199 23.75 -9.69 -5.46
C ILE A 199 23.13 -11.09 -5.56
N VAL A 200 22.46 -11.53 -4.50
CA VAL A 200 21.68 -12.77 -4.49
C VAL A 200 20.22 -12.38 -4.39
N SER A 201 19.39 -12.82 -5.35
CA SER A 201 18.04 -12.29 -5.49
C SER A 201 17.01 -13.36 -5.82
N SER A 202 15.89 -13.34 -5.10
CA SER A 202 14.65 -14.00 -5.53
C SER A 202 13.69 -13.01 -6.23
N SER A 203 14.07 -11.73 -6.36
CA SER A 203 13.37 -10.72 -7.16
C SER A 203 14.01 -10.51 -8.54
N LEU A 204 13.20 -10.44 -9.61
CA LEU A 204 13.72 -10.21 -10.97
C LEU A 204 14.45 -8.86 -11.09
N HIS A 205 13.89 -7.79 -10.52
CA HIS A 205 14.49 -6.45 -10.62
C HIS A 205 15.82 -6.35 -9.86
N GLY A 206 16.03 -7.16 -8.81
CA GLY A 206 17.34 -7.28 -8.17
C GLY A 206 18.43 -7.74 -9.15
N LEU A 207 18.09 -8.70 -10.03
CA LEU A 207 18.99 -9.22 -11.07
C LEU A 207 19.19 -8.22 -12.20
N ILE A 208 18.11 -7.61 -12.71
CA ILE A 208 18.17 -6.60 -13.78
C ILE A 208 19.05 -5.42 -13.36
N PHE A 209 18.85 -4.92 -12.14
CA PHE A 209 19.62 -3.78 -11.65
C PHE A 209 21.08 -4.15 -11.35
N ALA A 210 21.35 -5.35 -10.81
CA ALA A 210 22.72 -5.82 -10.63
C ALA A 210 23.48 -5.86 -11.97
N GLU A 211 22.89 -6.45 -13.02
CA GLU A 211 23.44 -6.46 -14.38
C GLU A 211 23.61 -5.03 -14.95
N ALA A 212 22.65 -4.13 -14.73
CA ALA A 212 22.75 -2.73 -15.18
C ALA A 212 23.99 -2.01 -14.59
N PHE A 213 24.32 -2.33 -13.34
CA PHE A 213 25.51 -1.84 -12.66
C PHE A 213 26.73 -2.77 -12.81
N GLY A 214 26.67 -3.85 -13.59
CA GLY A 214 27.79 -4.77 -13.76
C GLY A 214 28.25 -5.38 -12.44
N ILE A 215 27.30 -5.72 -11.56
CA ILE A 215 27.54 -6.41 -10.29
C ILE A 215 27.18 -7.90 -10.50
N PRO A 216 28.10 -8.84 -10.18
CA PRO A 216 27.81 -10.27 -10.22
C PRO A 216 26.52 -10.59 -9.46
N ASN A 217 25.68 -11.45 -10.04
CA ASN A 217 24.40 -11.80 -9.43
C ASN A 217 24.09 -13.30 -9.50
N LEU A 218 23.18 -13.71 -8.63
CA LEU A 218 22.68 -15.08 -8.51
C LEU A 218 21.15 -15.06 -8.33
N TRP A 219 20.44 -15.73 -9.23
CA TRP A 219 19.02 -16.01 -9.10
C TRP A 219 18.82 -17.19 -8.17
N ILE A 220 18.12 -16.97 -7.06
CA ILE A 220 17.76 -18.02 -6.11
C ILE A 220 16.25 -18.21 -6.02
N LYS A 221 15.85 -19.37 -5.50
CA LYS A 221 14.47 -19.67 -5.14
C LYS A 221 14.40 -20.02 -3.65
N LEU A 222 13.60 -19.26 -2.90
CA LEU A 222 13.34 -19.49 -1.47
C LEU A 222 11.97 -20.12 -1.25
N SER A 223 11.00 -19.84 -2.11
CA SER A 223 9.68 -20.48 -2.05
C SER A 223 9.04 -20.61 -3.44
N ASP A 224 8.03 -21.46 -3.55
CA ASP A 224 7.20 -21.59 -4.77
C ASP A 224 6.21 -20.42 -4.94
N ARG A 225 6.20 -19.44 -4.03
CA ARG A 225 5.23 -18.32 -4.02
C ARG A 225 5.60 -17.18 -4.96
N VAL A 226 6.85 -17.10 -5.42
CA VAL A 226 7.32 -15.99 -6.27
C VAL A 226 6.95 -16.17 -7.74
N VAL A 227 7.16 -17.38 -8.28
CA VAL A 227 6.74 -17.78 -9.64
C VAL A 227 6.66 -19.31 -9.66
N ARG A 228 5.57 -19.86 -10.22
CA ARG A 228 5.43 -21.32 -10.40
C ARG A 228 6.34 -21.86 -11.52
N SER A 229 6.47 -21.13 -12.63
CA SER A 229 7.16 -21.55 -13.85
C SER A 229 8.61 -21.04 -14.01
N GLY A 230 9.00 -19.98 -13.29
CA GLY A 230 10.26 -19.27 -13.49
C GLY A 230 10.35 -18.44 -14.80
N PHE A 231 9.27 -18.36 -15.59
CA PHE A 231 9.28 -17.81 -16.95
C PHE A 231 9.87 -16.40 -17.04
N LYS A 232 9.46 -15.48 -16.16
CA LYS A 232 9.97 -14.09 -16.21
C LYS A 232 11.49 -13.97 -16.08
N PHE A 233 12.11 -14.87 -15.32
CA PHE A 233 13.56 -14.90 -15.13
C PHE A 233 14.25 -15.50 -16.34
N GLN A 234 13.73 -16.61 -16.86
CA GLN A 234 14.21 -17.23 -18.09
C GLN A 234 14.11 -16.28 -19.29
N ASP A 235 13.03 -15.50 -19.36
CA ASP A 235 12.84 -14.49 -20.38
C ASP A 235 13.91 -13.39 -20.29
N TRP A 236 14.23 -12.90 -19.10
CA TRP A 236 15.35 -11.98 -18.89
C TRP A 236 16.69 -12.60 -19.28
N PHE A 237 17.00 -13.79 -18.76
CA PHE A 237 18.26 -14.49 -19.05
C PHE A 237 18.37 -14.92 -20.51
N SER A 238 17.30 -14.93 -21.30
CA SER A 238 17.36 -15.21 -22.74
C SER A 238 18.22 -14.20 -23.54
N LEU A 239 18.51 -13.03 -22.95
CA LEU A 239 19.38 -12.00 -23.49
C LEU A 239 20.85 -12.14 -23.04
N ALA A 240 21.16 -13.06 -22.14
CA ALA A 240 22.52 -13.29 -21.62
C ALA A 240 23.34 -14.19 -22.56
N ASP A 241 24.64 -13.90 -22.70
CA ASP A 241 25.59 -14.85 -23.30
C ASP A 241 25.87 -16.03 -22.34
N ARG A 242 25.80 -15.77 -21.03
CA ARG A 242 26.03 -16.76 -19.96
C ARG A 242 24.78 -16.88 -19.09
N PRO A 243 23.66 -17.40 -19.63
CA PRO A 243 22.39 -17.42 -18.93
C PRO A 243 22.39 -18.35 -17.72
N GLN A 244 21.64 -17.96 -16.69
CA GLN A 244 21.20 -18.88 -15.64
C GLN A 244 19.83 -19.45 -16.00
N ASN A 245 19.78 -20.73 -16.36
CA ASN A 245 18.57 -21.36 -16.91
C ASN A 245 17.55 -21.76 -15.82
N GLN A 246 18.01 -21.93 -14.58
CA GLN A 246 17.21 -22.35 -13.43
C GLN A 246 17.67 -21.60 -12.17
N PRO A 247 16.78 -21.36 -11.18
CA PRO A 247 17.21 -20.77 -9.92
C PRO A 247 18.10 -21.74 -9.16
N TYR A 248 19.05 -21.19 -8.40
CA TYR A 248 19.72 -21.96 -7.37
C TYR A 248 18.79 -22.12 -6.15
N GLU A 249 18.62 -23.36 -5.68
CA GLU A 249 17.86 -23.68 -4.47
C GLU A 249 18.86 -23.92 -3.31
N PRO A 250 19.11 -22.90 -2.46
CA PRO A 250 20.07 -23.03 -1.37
C PRO A 250 19.59 -24.01 -0.29
N ALA A 251 20.53 -24.78 0.27
CA ALA A 251 20.28 -25.55 1.48
C ALA A 251 20.07 -24.64 2.69
N ASN A 252 19.38 -25.12 3.73
CA ASN A 252 19.07 -24.32 4.91
C ASN A 252 20.32 -23.87 5.69
N ASP A 253 21.39 -24.64 5.62
CA ASP A 253 22.69 -24.46 6.28
C ASP A 253 23.75 -23.82 5.37
N ILE A 254 23.36 -23.30 4.19
CA ILE A 254 24.32 -22.68 3.27
C ILE A 254 25.05 -21.48 3.90
N GLU A 255 26.33 -21.35 3.61
CA GLU A 255 27.12 -20.19 4.01
C GLU A 255 27.07 -19.10 2.94
N VAL A 256 27.14 -17.83 3.35
CA VAL A 256 27.15 -16.68 2.42
C VAL A 256 28.26 -16.78 1.36
N ASP A 257 29.42 -17.30 1.75
CA ASP A 257 30.58 -17.48 0.87
C ASP A 257 30.26 -18.38 -0.33
N GLU A 258 29.42 -19.40 -0.10
CA GLU A 258 28.99 -20.34 -1.13
C GLU A 258 28.07 -19.68 -2.17
N LEU A 259 27.20 -18.76 -1.71
CA LEU A 259 26.34 -17.95 -2.57
C LEU A 259 27.15 -16.94 -3.38
N VAL A 260 28.12 -16.26 -2.75
CA VAL A 260 29.01 -15.30 -3.41
C VAL A 260 29.84 -15.98 -4.50
N ALA A 261 30.38 -17.17 -4.22
CA ALA A 261 31.16 -17.93 -5.20
C ALA A 261 30.37 -18.36 -6.44
N ARG A 262 29.03 -18.44 -6.35
CA ARG A 262 28.13 -18.77 -7.46
C ARG A 262 27.67 -17.55 -8.25
N ALA A 263 27.75 -16.35 -7.67
CA ALA A 263 27.34 -15.14 -8.35
C ALA A 263 28.28 -14.84 -9.53
N SER A 264 27.70 -14.44 -10.67
CA SER A 264 28.48 -14.17 -11.88
C SER A 264 27.87 -13.01 -12.68
N LEU A 265 28.65 -12.43 -13.59
CA LEU A 265 28.10 -11.58 -14.64
C LEU A 265 27.62 -12.45 -15.79
N HIS A 266 26.37 -12.23 -16.20
CA HIS A 266 25.73 -13.02 -17.23
C HIS A 266 25.93 -12.46 -18.64
N ASP A 267 26.59 -11.31 -18.76
CA ASP A 267 26.89 -10.63 -20.02
C ASP A 267 25.62 -10.35 -20.86
N VAL A 268 24.61 -9.77 -20.22
CA VAL A 268 23.31 -9.46 -20.83
C VAL A 268 23.46 -8.48 -22.02
N LYS A 269 23.02 -8.92 -23.21
CA LYS A 269 23.08 -8.15 -24.46
C LYS A 269 21.80 -7.36 -24.69
N ILE A 270 21.83 -6.11 -24.25
CA ILE A 270 20.78 -5.14 -24.55
C ILE A 270 21.37 -4.01 -25.39
N ASP A 271 20.79 -3.81 -26.58
CA ASP A 271 21.04 -2.60 -27.36
C ASP A 271 20.33 -1.42 -26.70
N ARG A 272 21.02 -0.79 -25.73
CA ARG A 272 20.51 0.37 -24.99
C ARG A 272 20.09 1.50 -25.92
N ARG A 273 20.79 1.71 -27.05
CA ARG A 273 20.45 2.76 -28.01
C ARG A 273 19.19 2.39 -28.76
N GLY A 274 19.07 1.14 -29.20
CA GLY A 274 17.86 0.61 -29.82
C GLY A 274 16.63 0.72 -28.93
N VAL A 275 16.72 0.30 -27.66
CA VAL A 275 15.61 0.42 -26.68
C VAL A 275 15.18 1.88 -26.51
N ILE A 276 16.13 2.80 -26.34
CA ILE A 276 15.85 4.25 -26.22
C ILE A 276 15.23 4.81 -27.52
N ALA A 277 15.82 4.47 -28.67
CA ALA A 277 15.37 4.96 -29.97
C ALA A 277 13.98 4.46 -30.36
N ASN A 278 13.57 3.29 -29.83
CA ASN A 278 12.23 2.75 -30.00
C ASN A 278 11.26 3.18 -28.89
N PHE A 279 11.59 4.14 -28.03
CA PHE A 279 10.56 4.75 -27.19
C PHE A 279 9.41 5.28 -28.09
N PRO A 280 8.13 5.12 -27.72
CA PRO A 280 6.99 5.49 -28.56
C PRO A 280 6.75 7.01 -28.65
N SER A 281 7.78 7.80 -28.97
CA SER A 281 7.75 9.26 -29.06
C SER A 281 6.67 9.78 -30.01
N SER A 282 6.44 9.09 -31.13
CA SER A 282 5.41 9.47 -32.11
C SER A 282 3.98 9.33 -31.59
N ARG A 283 3.77 8.61 -30.48
CA ARG A 283 2.45 8.35 -29.86
C ARG A 283 2.28 9.01 -28.51
N VAL A 284 3.20 9.90 -28.10
CA VAL A 284 3.06 10.70 -26.86
C VAL A 284 1.73 11.48 -26.85
N GLY A 285 1.25 11.94 -28.01
CA GLY A 285 -0.06 12.57 -28.14
C GLY A 285 -1.22 11.67 -27.69
N GLU A 286 -1.16 10.35 -27.92
CA GLU A 286 -2.20 9.41 -27.46
C GLU A 286 -2.08 9.08 -25.97
N LEU A 287 -0.84 9.12 -25.45
CA LEU A 287 -0.52 8.91 -24.04
C LEU A 287 -0.76 10.18 -23.20
N SER A 288 -1.01 11.32 -23.84
CA SER A 288 -1.06 12.65 -23.23
C SER A 288 -2.17 12.82 -22.21
N HIS A 289 -1.81 13.17 -20.98
CA HIS A 289 -2.72 13.66 -19.95
C HIS A 289 -2.48 15.16 -19.77
N ASP A 290 -3.56 15.93 -19.81
CA ASP A 290 -3.56 17.35 -19.53
C ASP A 290 -3.55 17.56 -18.01
N LEU A 291 -2.48 18.16 -17.50
CA LEU A 291 -2.31 18.45 -16.08
C LEU A 291 -3.19 19.62 -15.60
N GLY A 292 -3.87 20.31 -16.52
CA GLY A 292 -4.77 21.42 -16.21
C GLY A 292 -4.07 22.59 -15.52
N LYS A 293 -4.80 23.26 -14.61
CA LYS A 293 -4.27 24.38 -13.79
C LYS A 293 -3.75 23.94 -12.41
N HIS A 294 -3.90 22.66 -12.06
CA HIS A 294 -3.48 22.15 -10.76
C HIS A 294 -1.95 22.14 -10.68
N THR A 295 -1.42 22.23 -9.47
CA THR A 295 0.02 22.10 -9.29
C THR A 295 0.40 20.64 -9.49
N TYR A 296 1.34 20.36 -10.39
CA TYR A 296 1.80 18.99 -10.62
C TYR A 296 2.73 18.56 -9.49
N HIS A 297 2.37 17.47 -8.81
CA HIS A 297 3.22 16.82 -7.82
C HIS A 297 4.12 15.81 -8.54
N THR A 298 5.42 16.07 -8.48
CA THR A 298 6.43 15.25 -9.17
C THR A 298 6.64 13.93 -8.44
N LEU A 299 7.27 12.95 -9.10
CA LEU A 299 7.59 11.65 -8.47
C LEU A 299 8.30 11.81 -7.12
N SER A 300 9.24 12.75 -7.02
CA SER A 300 9.96 13.02 -5.78
C SER A 300 9.06 13.61 -4.71
N SER A 301 8.19 14.57 -5.06
CA SER A 301 7.30 15.17 -4.05
C SER A 301 6.23 14.19 -3.59
N CYS A 302 5.58 13.46 -4.51
CA CYS A 302 4.60 12.42 -4.16
C CYS A 302 5.14 11.40 -3.15
N ARG A 303 6.42 11.01 -3.25
CA ARG A 303 7.07 10.04 -2.35
C ARG A 303 7.38 10.59 -0.95
N GLU A 304 7.28 11.90 -0.77
CA GLU A 304 7.55 12.60 0.49
C GLU A 304 6.29 13.23 1.10
N MET A 305 5.16 13.22 0.37
CA MET A 305 3.90 13.77 0.86
C MET A 305 3.38 13.01 2.08
N PRO A 306 2.67 13.70 3.00
CA PRO A 306 1.99 13.05 4.11
C PRO A 306 0.96 12.02 3.62
N LEU A 307 0.57 11.10 4.51
CA LEU A 307 -0.51 10.16 4.21
C LEU A 307 -1.86 10.91 4.17
N PRO A 308 -2.58 10.93 3.04
CA PRO A 308 -3.89 11.57 2.97
C PRO A 308 -4.94 10.75 3.73
N ILE A 309 -5.69 11.42 4.61
CA ILE A 309 -6.86 10.89 5.31
C ILE A 309 -8.09 11.64 4.83
N PHE A 310 -8.96 10.94 4.13
CA PHE A 310 -10.24 11.42 3.64
C PHE A 310 -11.32 11.14 4.68
N ILE A 311 -11.87 12.19 5.28
CA ILE A 311 -12.93 12.11 6.29
C ILE A 311 -14.26 12.45 5.64
N ILE A 312 -15.18 11.50 5.65
CA ILE A 312 -16.58 11.71 5.26
C ILE A 312 -17.28 12.43 6.41
N SER A 313 -17.80 13.62 6.14
CA SER A 313 -18.44 14.47 7.15
C SER A 313 -19.87 14.82 6.76
N TYR A 314 -20.77 14.81 7.74
CA TYR A 314 -22.10 15.42 7.64
C TYR A 314 -22.55 15.79 9.04
N ASN A 315 -22.67 17.09 9.30
CA ASN A 315 -22.88 17.65 10.62
C ASN A 315 -21.81 17.13 11.63
N ARG A 316 -22.08 17.12 12.94
CA ARG A 316 -21.17 16.59 13.99
C ARG A 316 -19.79 17.24 14.02
N GLY A 317 -19.72 18.57 13.97
CA GLY A 317 -18.46 19.32 14.01
C GLY A 317 -17.54 18.94 15.17
N ASP A 318 -18.09 18.70 16.35
CA ASP A 318 -17.34 18.25 17.52
C ASP A 318 -16.68 16.87 17.30
N PHE A 319 -17.36 15.93 16.65
CA PHE A 319 -16.81 14.61 16.33
C PHE A 319 -15.72 14.72 15.26
N LEU A 320 -16.00 15.48 14.20
CA LEU A 320 -15.02 15.78 13.16
C LEU A 320 -13.73 16.34 13.76
N ARG A 321 -13.85 17.31 14.68
CA ARG A 321 -12.71 17.89 15.40
C ARG A 321 -11.94 16.81 16.18
N ARG A 322 -12.62 15.99 16.97
CA ARG A 322 -12.00 14.93 17.77
C ARG A 322 -11.27 13.90 16.90
N SER A 323 -11.91 13.43 15.83
CA SER A 323 -11.30 12.51 14.87
C SER A 323 -10.02 13.10 14.27
N VAL A 324 -10.08 14.34 13.77
CA VAL A 324 -8.90 15.04 13.21
C VAL A 324 -7.78 15.15 14.23
N ASP A 325 -8.10 15.55 15.46
CA ASP A 325 -7.10 15.70 16.53
C ASP A 325 -6.50 14.35 16.94
N SER A 326 -7.25 13.25 16.85
CA SER A 326 -6.71 11.90 17.08
C SER A 326 -5.76 11.47 15.97
N TYR A 327 -6.08 11.76 14.70
CA TYR A 327 -5.26 11.37 13.56
C TYR A 327 -3.94 12.14 13.48
N ARG A 328 -3.94 13.42 13.87
CA ARG A 328 -2.74 14.26 13.94
C ARG A 328 -1.72 13.80 15.00
N ARG A 329 -2.10 12.94 15.94
CA ARG A 329 -1.19 12.35 16.95
C ARG A 329 -0.42 11.13 16.46
N MET A 330 -0.81 10.57 15.31
CA MET A 330 -0.11 9.43 14.74
C MET A 330 1.35 9.80 14.44
N LYS A 331 2.25 8.82 14.56
CA LYS A 331 3.68 9.02 14.28
C LYS A 331 3.92 9.34 12.81
N ARG A 332 3.16 8.71 11.92
CA ARG A 332 3.19 8.98 10.48
C ARG A 332 2.53 10.34 10.23
N ASN A 333 3.21 11.18 9.46
CA ASN A 333 2.66 12.47 9.08
C ASN A 333 1.41 12.29 8.20
N VAL A 334 0.34 13.03 8.48
CA VAL A 334 -0.95 12.92 7.81
C VAL A 334 -1.38 14.27 7.22
N GLU A 335 -2.06 14.21 6.08
CA GLU A 335 -2.77 15.35 5.49
C GLU A 335 -4.26 15.08 5.59
N ILE A 336 -5.02 16.04 6.09
CA ILE A 336 -6.44 15.86 6.36
C ILE A 336 -7.25 16.49 5.22
N ILE A 337 -8.09 15.67 4.61
CA ILE A 337 -9.03 16.06 3.56
C ILE A 337 -10.44 15.74 4.04
N VAL A 338 -11.29 16.75 4.17
CA VAL A 338 -12.69 16.58 4.57
C VAL A 338 -13.57 16.63 3.33
N HIS A 339 -14.38 15.59 3.14
CA HIS A 339 -15.46 15.54 2.17
C HIS A 339 -16.77 15.76 2.90
N ASP A 340 -17.26 16.99 2.83
CA ASP A 340 -18.50 17.42 3.47
C ASP A 340 -19.70 17.12 2.57
N ASN A 341 -20.57 16.22 3.02
CA ASN A 341 -21.82 15.83 2.35
C ASN A 341 -22.95 16.83 2.66
N GLY A 342 -22.66 18.12 2.50
CA GLY A 342 -23.63 19.20 2.64
C GLY A 342 -24.09 19.46 4.08
N SER A 343 -23.17 19.56 5.03
CA SER A 343 -23.49 19.93 6.42
C SER A 343 -24.25 21.27 6.47
N ASP A 344 -25.26 21.33 7.34
CA ASP A 344 -26.20 22.46 7.43
C ASP A 344 -26.30 23.07 8.83
N ASP A 345 -25.69 22.45 9.84
CA ASP A 345 -25.65 23.01 11.20
C ASP A 345 -24.49 24.00 11.40
N VAL A 346 -24.74 25.02 12.23
CA VAL A 346 -23.83 26.15 12.45
C VAL A 346 -22.50 25.71 13.07
N GLU A 347 -22.51 24.71 13.95
CA GLU A 347 -21.32 24.26 14.67
C GLU A 347 -20.36 23.52 13.75
N THR A 348 -20.89 22.66 12.88
CA THR A 348 -20.10 21.95 11.87
C THR A 348 -19.55 22.91 10.84
N LEU A 349 -20.35 23.86 10.35
CA LEU A 349 -19.88 24.87 9.42
C LEU A 349 -18.72 25.70 10.00
N ARG A 350 -18.82 26.08 11.28
CA ARG A 350 -17.72 26.74 12.00
C ARG A 350 -16.48 25.85 12.10
N THR A 351 -16.66 24.58 12.45
CA THR A 351 -15.55 23.62 12.56
C THR A 351 -14.84 23.44 11.22
N LEU A 352 -15.57 23.35 10.10
CA LEU A 352 -15.00 23.25 8.76
C LEU A 352 -14.16 24.48 8.41
N ASP A 353 -14.62 25.68 8.75
CA ASP A 353 -13.87 26.93 8.52
C ASP A 353 -12.60 27.00 9.40
N GLU A 354 -12.68 26.59 10.66
CA GLU A 354 -11.53 26.48 11.55
C GLU A 354 -10.50 25.47 11.03
N LEU A 355 -10.93 24.25 10.67
CA LEU A 355 -10.05 23.20 10.11
C LEU A 355 -9.37 23.67 8.81
N LYS A 356 -10.09 24.39 7.96
CA LYS A 356 -9.52 25.01 6.75
C LYS A 356 -8.43 26.02 7.10
N SER A 357 -8.64 26.84 8.14
CA SER A 357 -7.63 27.80 8.60
C SER A 357 -6.37 27.15 9.17
N GLU A 358 -6.50 25.92 9.69
CA GLU A 358 -5.41 25.08 10.18
C GLU A 358 -4.70 24.28 9.08
N GLY A 359 -5.11 24.44 7.82
CA GLY A 359 -4.48 23.81 6.66
C GLY A 359 -5.13 22.51 6.19
N CYS A 360 -6.29 22.11 6.71
CA CYS A 360 -7.05 21.00 6.13
C CYS A 360 -7.65 21.38 4.77
N ILE A 361 -7.78 20.41 3.88
CA ILE A 361 -8.42 20.59 2.57
C ILE A 361 -9.90 20.23 2.72
N ILE A 362 -10.81 21.15 2.36
CA ILE A 362 -12.25 20.95 2.50
C ILE A 362 -12.92 20.91 1.12
N TYR A 363 -13.53 19.78 0.79
CA TYR A 363 -14.41 19.59 -0.36
C TYR A 363 -15.87 19.67 0.13
N LYS A 364 -16.64 20.63 -0.39
CA LYS A 364 -18.06 20.77 -0.09
C LYS A 364 -18.88 20.15 -1.21
N GLY A 365 -19.69 19.16 -0.89
CA GLY A 365 -20.65 18.50 -1.78
C GLY A 365 -22.10 18.78 -1.38
N ASP A 366 -23.01 18.25 -2.17
CA ASP A 366 -24.44 18.27 -1.87
C ASP A 366 -24.82 17.19 -0.85
N LYS A 367 -25.93 17.40 -0.15
CA LYS A 367 -26.51 16.40 0.75
C LYS A 367 -26.82 15.10 0.00
N ILE A 368 -26.43 13.97 0.60
CA ILE A 368 -26.67 12.62 0.07
C ILE A 368 -27.94 12.00 0.69
N TYR A 369 -28.60 11.10 -0.04
CA TYR A 369 -29.88 10.51 0.37
C TYR A 369 -29.85 8.98 0.46
N SER A 370 -28.79 8.35 -0.04
CA SER A 370 -28.62 6.91 -0.05
C SER A 370 -27.19 6.47 0.28
N GLN A 371 -27.09 5.26 0.81
CA GLN A 371 -25.85 4.60 1.20
C GLN A 371 -24.86 4.38 0.04
N SER A 372 -25.34 4.30 -1.21
CA SER A 372 -24.50 4.17 -2.40
C SER A 372 -23.82 5.49 -2.79
N GLU A 373 -24.39 6.63 -2.38
CA GLU A 373 -23.84 7.96 -2.64
C GLU A 373 -22.63 8.29 -1.76
N LEU A 374 -22.34 7.51 -0.72
CA LEU A 374 -21.07 7.60 0.02
C LEU A 374 -19.86 7.36 -0.90
N ASN A 375 -20.05 6.64 -2.01
CA ASN A 375 -19.01 6.46 -3.03
C ASN A 375 -18.67 7.77 -3.78
N LYS A 376 -19.41 8.87 -3.62
CA LYS A 376 -19.07 10.21 -4.14
C LYS A 376 -17.74 10.73 -3.59
N ILE A 377 -17.27 10.19 -2.46
CA ILE A 377 -15.90 10.41 -1.97
C ILE A 377 -14.83 10.10 -3.03
N ASN A 378 -15.10 9.16 -3.96
CA ASN A 378 -14.19 8.86 -5.06
C ASN A 378 -13.92 10.06 -5.96
N ASP A 379 -14.86 10.99 -6.10
CA ASP A 379 -14.64 12.18 -6.92
C ASP A 379 -13.63 13.11 -6.23
N THR A 380 -13.71 13.24 -4.90
CA THR A 380 -12.69 13.94 -4.11
C THR A 380 -11.33 13.24 -4.15
N ILE A 381 -11.28 11.91 -4.02
CA ILE A 381 -10.03 11.15 -4.12
C ILE A 381 -9.40 11.30 -5.51
N LYS A 382 -10.20 11.21 -6.58
CA LYS A 382 -9.73 11.38 -7.96
C LYS A 382 -9.24 12.80 -8.21
N ASP A 383 -9.97 13.81 -7.76
CA ASP A 383 -9.56 15.21 -7.90
C ASP A 383 -8.24 15.47 -7.16
N TYR A 384 -8.13 15.00 -5.92
CA TYR A 384 -6.92 15.13 -5.10
C TYR A 384 -5.68 14.53 -5.78
N PHE A 385 -5.79 13.33 -6.34
CA PHE A 385 -4.68 12.66 -7.03
C PHE A 385 -4.54 13.04 -8.52
N SER A 386 -5.43 13.87 -9.08
CA SER A 386 -5.48 14.16 -10.52
C SER A 386 -4.20 14.81 -11.07
N SER A 387 -3.45 15.52 -10.22
CA SER A 387 -2.19 16.18 -10.58
C SER A 387 -0.95 15.49 -10.01
N TRP A 388 -1.09 14.27 -9.49
CA TRP A 388 0.00 13.52 -8.88
C TRP A 388 0.64 12.57 -9.89
N ALA A 389 1.97 12.60 -9.99
CA ALA A 389 2.71 11.67 -10.84
C ALA A 389 2.42 10.21 -10.51
N GLN A 390 2.24 9.90 -9.22
CA GLN A 390 1.90 8.58 -8.71
C GLN A 390 1.00 8.71 -7.47
N PRO A 391 0.01 7.82 -7.28
CA PRO A 391 -0.81 7.81 -6.08
C PRO A 391 0.00 7.33 -4.88
N SER A 392 -0.49 7.61 -3.69
CA SER A 392 -0.02 7.05 -2.42
C SER A 392 -1.11 6.18 -1.79
N ARG A 393 -0.75 5.47 -0.71
CA ARG A 393 -1.76 4.94 0.22
C ARG A 393 -2.65 6.09 0.69
N TYR A 394 -3.89 5.80 1.02
CA TYR A 394 -4.81 6.79 1.57
C TYR A 394 -5.74 6.14 2.59
N VAL A 395 -6.28 6.93 3.51
CA VAL A 395 -7.32 6.47 4.44
C VAL A 395 -8.67 7.02 4.04
N VAL A 396 -9.73 6.23 4.18
CA VAL A 396 -11.11 6.73 4.22
C VAL A 396 -11.69 6.41 5.60
N THR A 397 -12.42 7.35 6.17
CA THR A 397 -13.07 7.20 7.47
C THR A 397 -14.32 8.06 7.58
N ASP A 398 -15.28 7.64 8.39
CA ASP A 398 -16.31 8.50 8.92
C ASP A 398 -15.74 9.48 9.96
N CYS A 399 -16.45 10.58 10.19
CA CYS A 399 -16.09 11.64 11.15
C CYS A 399 -16.28 11.27 12.63
N ASP A 400 -16.62 10.02 12.95
CA ASP A 400 -16.95 9.54 14.30
C ASP A 400 -16.05 8.39 14.79
N ILE A 401 -14.95 8.13 14.09
CA ILE A 401 -13.92 7.17 14.50
C ILE A 401 -12.78 7.91 15.19
N ASP A 402 -12.37 7.45 16.37
CA ASP A 402 -11.31 8.06 17.17
C ASP A 402 -10.17 7.06 17.42
N LEU A 403 -8.93 7.53 17.20
CA LEU A 403 -7.69 6.79 17.42
C LEU A 403 -6.89 7.32 18.61
N SER A 404 -7.51 8.06 19.54
CA SER A 404 -6.77 8.72 20.61
C SER A 404 -6.07 7.74 21.56
N ASP A 405 -6.64 6.54 21.73
CA ASP A 405 -6.09 5.46 22.55
C ASP A 405 -5.26 4.43 21.74
N ALA A 406 -5.20 4.58 20.42
CA ALA A 406 -4.45 3.66 19.58
C ALA A 406 -2.96 3.98 19.64
N SER A 407 -2.11 2.96 19.44
CA SER A 407 -0.67 3.14 19.32
C SER A 407 -0.34 4.13 18.19
N ALA A 408 0.64 5.01 18.40
CA ALA A 408 1.07 5.98 17.39
C ALA A 408 1.61 5.32 16.10
N ASP A 409 1.99 4.03 16.16
CA ASP A 409 2.46 3.23 15.02
C ASP A 409 1.31 2.59 14.20
N THR A 410 0.04 2.84 14.54
CA THR A 410 -1.14 2.21 13.90
C THR A 410 -1.10 2.23 12.37
N LEU A 411 -0.80 3.39 11.78
CA LEU A 411 -0.77 3.54 10.32
C LEU A 411 0.36 2.76 9.65
N ASP A 412 1.50 2.59 10.32
CA ASP A 412 2.64 1.83 9.79
C ASP A 412 2.38 0.33 9.86
N VAL A 413 1.74 -0.14 10.94
CA VAL A 413 1.28 -1.54 11.05
C VAL A 413 0.23 -1.86 9.99
N TYR A 414 -0.71 -0.95 9.70
CA TYR A 414 -1.70 -1.17 8.65
C TYR A 414 -1.06 -1.26 7.26
N ASP A 415 -0.05 -0.44 6.99
CA ASP A 415 0.67 -0.44 5.71
C ASP A 415 1.46 -1.76 5.54
N GLU A 416 2.14 -2.22 6.58
CA GLU A 416 2.86 -3.49 6.58
C GLU A 416 1.91 -4.69 6.36
N LEU A 417 0.76 -4.71 7.04
CA LEU A 417 -0.25 -5.75 6.85
C LEU A 417 -0.84 -5.74 5.45
N LEU A 418 -0.99 -4.57 4.80
CA LEU A 418 -1.43 -4.50 3.41
C LEU A 418 -0.44 -5.16 2.44
N ASP A 419 0.85 -5.08 2.72
CA ASP A 419 1.88 -5.73 1.90
C ASP A 419 1.97 -7.24 2.18
N LEU A 420 1.75 -7.66 3.43
CA LEU A 420 1.74 -9.07 3.82
C LEU A 420 0.50 -9.81 3.29
N TYR A 421 -0.68 -9.19 3.34
CA TYR A 421 -1.95 -9.80 2.91
C TYR A 421 -2.40 -9.24 1.56
N THR A 422 -1.82 -9.75 0.48
CA THR A 422 -2.09 -9.24 -0.88
C THR A 422 -3.52 -9.44 -1.37
N SER A 423 -4.29 -10.34 -0.77
CA SER A 423 -5.71 -10.61 -1.09
C SER A 423 -6.66 -9.50 -0.61
N VAL A 424 -6.33 -8.81 0.48
CA VAL A 424 -7.19 -7.75 1.04
C VAL A 424 -7.02 -6.42 0.32
N GLN A 425 -8.03 -5.57 0.33
CA GLN A 425 -8.05 -4.25 -0.31
C GLN A 425 -7.84 -3.10 0.68
N CYS A 426 -8.08 -3.31 1.97
CA CYS A 426 -7.78 -2.36 3.03
C CYS A 426 -7.43 -3.04 4.37
N VAL A 427 -6.84 -2.27 5.28
CA VAL A 427 -6.61 -2.67 6.67
C VAL A 427 -7.12 -1.56 7.57
N GLY A 428 -7.83 -1.90 8.63
CA GLY A 428 -8.37 -0.94 9.58
C GLY A 428 -8.52 -1.54 10.97
N PRO A 429 -9.12 -0.79 11.90
CA PRO A 429 -9.22 -1.19 13.28
C PRO A 429 -10.36 -2.19 13.49
N MET A 430 -10.19 -3.04 14.49
CA MET A 430 -11.31 -3.51 15.29
C MET A 430 -11.96 -2.28 15.96
N ILE A 431 -13.28 -2.22 16.02
CA ILE A 431 -13.96 -1.16 16.79
C ILE A 431 -14.21 -1.68 18.19
N ARG A 432 -13.53 -1.07 19.16
CA ARG A 432 -13.48 -1.49 20.57
C ARG A 432 -14.88 -1.56 21.17
N ILE A 433 -15.24 -2.74 21.68
CA ILE A 433 -16.53 -2.95 22.38
C ILE A 433 -16.39 -3.20 23.89
N ARG A 434 -15.16 -3.29 24.42
CA ARG A 434 -14.90 -3.78 25.79
C ARG A 434 -15.40 -2.86 26.90
N ASP A 435 -15.50 -1.57 26.59
CA ASP A 435 -15.76 -0.45 27.50
C ASP A 435 -16.97 0.38 27.03
N VAL A 436 -17.81 -0.18 26.14
CA VAL A 436 -19.09 0.45 25.77
C VAL A 436 -19.95 0.60 27.04
N PRO A 437 -20.41 1.81 27.40
CA PRO A 437 -21.22 2.02 28.59
C PRO A 437 -22.54 1.26 28.52
N HIS A 438 -22.96 0.60 29.60
CA HIS A 438 -24.24 -0.12 29.65
C HIS A 438 -25.45 0.82 29.54
N GLU A 439 -25.28 2.08 29.94
CA GLU A 439 -26.27 3.15 29.77
C GLU A 439 -26.40 3.66 28.32
N TYR A 440 -25.55 3.21 27.40
CA TYR A 440 -25.67 3.54 25.98
C TYR A 440 -26.99 2.97 25.43
N PRO A 441 -27.88 3.79 24.83
CA PRO A 441 -29.22 3.35 24.44
C PRO A 441 -29.26 2.13 23.51
N LEU A 442 -28.24 1.94 22.66
CA LEU A 442 -28.13 0.79 21.75
C LEU A 442 -27.09 -0.25 22.20
N PHE A 443 -26.80 -0.34 23.51
CA PHE A 443 -25.80 -1.27 24.04
C PHE A 443 -25.97 -2.69 23.51
N HIS A 444 -27.14 -3.32 23.72
CA HIS A 444 -27.37 -4.71 23.31
C HIS A 444 -27.27 -4.89 21.78
N ASP A 445 -27.77 -3.94 21.00
CA ASP A 445 -27.67 -3.96 19.54
C ASP A 445 -26.21 -3.89 19.05
N VAL A 446 -25.42 -2.99 19.63
CA VAL A 446 -24.00 -2.86 19.30
C VAL A 446 -23.23 -4.11 19.70
N MET A 447 -23.44 -4.61 20.92
CA MET A 447 -22.77 -5.80 21.42
C MET A 447 -23.11 -7.02 20.57
N ASN A 448 -24.39 -7.33 20.35
CA ASN A 448 -24.79 -8.48 19.54
C ASN A 448 -24.21 -8.40 18.12
N ARG A 449 -24.36 -7.26 17.44
CA ARG A 449 -23.88 -7.06 16.06
C ARG A 449 -22.36 -7.19 15.95
N HIS A 450 -21.60 -6.55 16.82
CA HIS A 450 -20.14 -6.58 16.74
C HIS A 450 -19.56 -7.91 17.19
N ILE A 451 -20.17 -8.58 18.18
CA ILE A 451 -19.73 -9.90 18.60
C ILE A 451 -19.97 -10.92 17.51
N GLU A 452 -21.18 -10.96 16.94
CA GLU A 452 -21.54 -11.85 15.83
C GLU A 452 -20.63 -11.67 14.62
N GLN A 453 -20.29 -10.42 14.26
CA GLN A 453 -19.49 -10.18 13.07
C GLN A 453 -17.99 -10.37 13.29
N PHE A 454 -17.48 -10.04 14.48
CA PHE A 454 -16.04 -9.84 14.69
C PHE A 454 -15.52 -10.50 15.96
N TRP A 455 -16.09 -10.19 17.12
CA TRP A 455 -15.45 -10.46 18.41
C TRP A 455 -15.66 -11.88 18.95
N HIS A 456 -16.48 -12.72 18.30
CA HIS A 456 -16.52 -14.16 18.58
C HIS A 456 -15.40 -14.95 17.86
N ARG A 457 -14.67 -14.30 16.94
CA ARG A 457 -13.70 -14.95 16.05
C ARG A 457 -12.31 -14.96 16.70
N LYS A 458 -11.60 -16.08 16.53
CA LYS A 458 -10.24 -16.24 17.05
C LYS A 458 -9.25 -15.31 16.32
N PRO A 459 -8.40 -14.55 17.04
CA PRO A 459 -7.38 -13.72 16.41
C PRO A 459 -6.32 -14.55 15.67
N GLU A 460 -5.89 -14.05 14.51
CA GLU A 460 -4.71 -14.55 13.80
C GLU A 460 -3.49 -13.70 14.16
N TRP A 461 -2.40 -14.35 14.57
CA TRP A 461 -1.17 -13.72 15.01
C TRP A 461 -0.15 -13.61 13.88
N ILE A 462 0.49 -12.46 13.76
CA ILE A 462 1.54 -12.19 12.77
C ILE A 462 2.66 -11.35 13.36
N GLU A 463 3.90 -11.66 12.99
CA GLU A 463 5.06 -10.83 13.32
C GLU A 463 5.18 -9.68 12.32
N THR A 464 5.32 -8.47 12.86
CA THR A 464 5.52 -7.24 12.09
C THR A 464 6.81 -6.56 12.54
N SER A 465 7.26 -5.55 11.80
CA SER A 465 8.38 -4.70 12.23
C SER A 465 8.09 -3.90 13.51
N HIS A 466 6.83 -3.84 13.95
CA HIS A 466 6.37 -3.23 15.19
C HIS A 466 6.02 -4.27 16.29
N GLY A 467 6.42 -5.52 16.07
CA GLY A 467 6.17 -6.62 17.00
C GLY A 467 4.96 -7.48 16.64
N ARG A 468 4.70 -8.46 17.50
CA ARG A 468 3.61 -9.43 17.35
C ARG A 468 2.26 -8.73 17.37
N THR A 469 1.46 -8.93 16.33
CA THR A 469 0.18 -8.26 16.10
C THR A 469 -0.93 -9.27 15.85
N ALA A 470 -2.15 -8.95 16.29
CA ALA A 470 -3.33 -9.78 16.10
C ALA A 470 -4.34 -9.12 15.13
N SER A 471 -4.93 -9.92 14.23
CA SER A 471 -5.94 -9.43 13.28
C SER A 471 -6.92 -10.53 12.86
N ILE A 472 -8.03 -10.14 12.24
CA ILE A 472 -8.95 -11.06 11.54
C ILE A 472 -9.27 -10.54 10.14
N GLU A 473 -9.56 -11.44 9.21
CA GLU A 473 -10.12 -11.07 7.90
C GLU A 473 -11.62 -10.79 8.02
N ALA A 474 -12.03 -9.55 7.86
CA ALA A 474 -13.43 -9.13 7.94
C ALA A 474 -13.64 -7.86 7.11
N PRO A 475 -14.74 -7.74 6.34
CA PRO A 475 -14.98 -6.56 5.53
C PRO A 475 -15.02 -5.26 6.34
N ILE A 476 -14.57 -4.18 5.71
CA ILE A 476 -14.71 -2.82 6.23
C ILE A 476 -15.58 -2.01 5.26
N ASP A 477 -16.53 -1.25 5.83
CA ASP A 477 -17.39 -0.33 5.11
C ASP A 477 -16.73 1.05 4.95
N THR A 478 -17.25 2.07 5.62
CA THR A 478 -16.68 3.44 5.72
C THR A 478 -15.91 3.68 7.01
N THR A 479 -15.88 2.70 7.91
CA THR A 479 -15.02 2.74 9.10
C THR A 479 -13.56 2.96 8.69
N PHE A 480 -12.81 3.72 9.49
CA PHE A 480 -11.39 4.03 9.26
C PHE A 480 -10.61 2.88 8.64
N ALA A 481 -10.06 3.06 7.43
CA ALA A 481 -9.25 2.04 6.79
C ALA A 481 -8.19 2.63 5.88
N LEU A 482 -6.97 2.08 5.97
CA LEU A 482 -5.90 2.33 5.02
C LEU A 482 -6.14 1.51 3.75
N HIS A 483 -6.13 2.18 2.60
CA HIS A 483 -6.38 1.61 1.28
C HIS A 483 -5.12 1.55 0.42
N ARG A 484 -5.15 0.66 -0.57
CA ARG A 484 -4.07 0.50 -1.56
C ARG A 484 -3.96 1.72 -2.48
N ALA A 485 -2.72 2.05 -2.85
CA ALA A 485 -2.43 3.14 -3.77
C ALA A 485 -3.01 2.86 -5.17
N GLY A 486 -3.75 3.82 -5.71
CA GLY A 486 -4.32 3.74 -7.06
C GLY A 486 -5.57 2.88 -7.21
N GLU A 487 -6.04 2.20 -6.16
CA GLU A 487 -7.33 1.51 -6.16
C GLU A 487 -8.45 2.47 -5.73
N PRO A 488 -9.62 2.51 -6.42
CA PRO A 488 -10.73 3.36 -6.04
C PRO A 488 -11.33 2.92 -4.70
N PHE A 489 -11.93 3.84 -3.96
CA PHE A 489 -12.72 3.51 -2.77
C PHE A 489 -14.00 2.78 -3.18
N SER A 490 -14.40 1.83 -2.35
CA SER A 490 -15.71 1.19 -2.42
C SER A 490 -16.05 0.69 -1.03
N ARG A 491 -17.34 0.70 -0.70
CA ARG A 491 -17.88 0.11 0.51
C ARG A 491 -17.67 -1.41 0.54
N MET A 492 -17.63 -1.98 1.73
CA MET A 492 -17.55 -3.44 2.00
C MET A 492 -16.35 -4.14 1.32
N LYS A 493 -15.19 -3.50 1.35
CA LYS A 493 -13.94 -4.07 0.81
C LYS A 493 -13.49 -5.27 1.62
N THR A 494 -12.83 -6.23 0.95
CA THR A 494 -12.10 -7.28 1.67
C THR A 494 -11.00 -6.64 2.50
N ALA A 495 -10.95 -6.95 3.79
CA ALA A 495 -10.10 -6.21 4.71
C ALA A 495 -9.56 -7.09 5.84
N ARG A 496 -8.52 -6.59 6.51
CA ARG A 496 -8.15 -7.06 7.84
C ARG A 496 -8.49 -6.02 8.89
N ARG A 497 -9.05 -6.49 10.00
CA ARG A 497 -9.28 -5.69 11.20
C ARG A 497 -8.24 -6.04 12.25
N VAL A 498 -7.60 -5.02 12.81
CA VAL A 498 -6.47 -5.17 13.74
C VAL A 498 -6.91 -4.86 15.16
N TYR A 499 -6.54 -5.72 16.09
CA TYR A 499 -6.89 -5.58 17.51
C TYR A 499 -5.98 -4.54 18.20
N TYR A 500 -6.24 -4.30 19.49
CA TYR A 500 -5.32 -3.66 20.42
C TYR A 500 -3.83 -4.05 20.18
N PRO A 501 -2.90 -3.07 20.24
CA PRO A 501 -3.10 -1.67 20.59
C PRO A 501 -3.49 -0.77 19.41
N PHE A 502 -3.96 -1.33 18.28
CA PHE A 502 -4.22 -0.58 17.05
C PHE A 502 -5.72 -0.36 16.75
N GLU A 503 -6.60 -0.82 17.62
CA GLU A 503 -8.06 -0.66 17.50
C GLU A 503 -8.54 0.78 17.74
N ALA A 504 -9.76 1.08 17.31
CA ALA A 504 -10.36 2.41 17.37
C ALA A 504 -11.65 2.43 18.20
N THR A 505 -12.03 3.63 18.63
CA THR A 505 -13.25 3.90 19.37
C THR A 505 -14.28 4.56 18.46
N HIS A 506 -15.56 4.21 18.60
CA HIS A 506 -16.66 4.88 17.90
C HIS A 506 -17.31 5.92 18.81
N LEU A 507 -17.24 7.20 18.44
CA LEU A 507 -17.57 8.32 19.33
C LEU A 507 -19.03 8.31 19.79
N ASP A 508 -19.97 7.92 18.91
CA ASP A 508 -21.39 7.81 19.25
C ASP A 508 -21.70 6.92 20.46
N TRP A 509 -20.87 5.92 20.76
CA TRP A 509 -21.17 4.95 21.82
C TRP A 509 -20.92 5.50 23.23
N TYR A 510 -20.26 6.65 23.32
CA TYR A 510 -19.82 7.26 24.59
C TYR A 510 -20.48 8.62 24.85
N LEU A 511 -21.49 8.99 24.05
CA LEU A 511 -22.31 10.16 24.33
C LEU A 511 -23.23 9.92 25.53
N LYS A 512 -23.57 10.98 26.25
CA LYS A 512 -24.54 10.88 27.34
C LYS A 512 -25.96 10.91 26.78
N PRO A 513 -26.95 10.29 27.45
CA PRO A 513 -28.36 10.29 27.03
C PRO A 513 -28.91 11.67 26.64
N VAL A 514 -28.52 12.72 27.37
CA VAL A 514 -28.97 14.10 27.10
C VAL A 514 -28.46 14.62 25.74
N ASP A 515 -27.25 14.22 25.33
CA ASP A 515 -26.59 14.73 24.13
C ASP A 515 -27.27 14.20 22.85
N TYR A 516 -27.83 12.97 22.90
CA TYR A 516 -28.59 12.39 21.77
C TYR A 516 -29.86 13.19 21.46
N SER A 517 -30.61 13.59 22.50
CA SER A 517 -31.88 14.30 22.35
C SER A 517 -31.72 15.72 21.77
N SER A 518 -30.57 16.34 22.04
CA SER A 518 -30.24 17.70 21.59
C SER A 518 -29.54 17.75 20.23
N SER A 519 -28.86 16.68 19.81
CA SER A 519 -28.00 16.73 18.63
C SER A 519 -28.80 16.86 17.31
N THR A 520 -28.41 17.85 16.52
CA THR A 520 -28.98 18.14 15.19
C THR A 520 -28.82 16.97 14.24
N TYR A 521 -27.70 16.24 14.34
CA TYR A 521 -27.44 15.09 13.49
C TYR A 521 -28.53 14.03 13.60
N PHE A 522 -28.93 13.64 14.83
CA PHE A 522 -29.96 12.62 15.01
C PHE A 522 -31.34 13.04 14.48
N LYS A 523 -31.55 14.34 14.25
CA LYS A 523 -32.77 14.88 13.63
C LYS A 523 -32.67 14.93 12.11
N THR A 524 -31.48 15.17 11.56
CA THR A 524 -31.27 15.43 10.13
C THR A 524 -30.66 14.28 9.34
N SER A 525 -30.14 13.26 10.01
CA SER A 525 -29.57 12.05 9.42
C SER A 525 -30.66 11.21 8.72
N SER A 526 -30.29 10.50 7.66
CA SER A 526 -31.22 9.56 7.01
C SER A 526 -31.02 8.16 7.57
N GLY A 527 -32.10 7.48 7.95
CA GLY A 527 -32.06 6.06 8.36
C GLY A 527 -31.68 5.11 7.22
N ALA A 528 -31.70 5.58 5.97
CA ALA A 528 -31.16 4.85 4.81
C ALA A 528 -29.62 4.93 4.71
N ILE A 529 -28.99 5.85 5.45
CA ILE A 529 -27.55 6.15 5.37
C ILE A 529 -26.83 5.81 6.67
N SER A 530 -27.38 6.29 7.78
CA SER A 530 -26.89 6.04 9.12
C SER A 530 -27.77 5.02 9.83
N HIS A 531 -27.22 4.34 10.83
CA HIS A 531 -27.99 3.46 11.72
C HIS A 531 -29.05 4.22 12.56
N TRP A 532 -29.17 5.53 12.39
CA TRP A 532 -30.04 6.43 13.13
C TRP A 532 -30.99 7.17 12.18
N ASN A 533 -32.29 6.81 12.12
CA ASN A 533 -33.39 7.79 12.19
C ASN A 533 -34.81 7.18 12.33
N ASN A 534 -35.67 7.98 13.00
CA ASN A 534 -37.14 8.13 12.96
C ASN A 534 -38.04 7.07 13.59
N GLU A 535 -37.95 6.98 14.92
CA GLU A 535 -39.07 7.09 15.89
C GLU A 535 -38.43 6.94 17.28
N THR A 536 -38.17 8.06 17.96
CA THR A 536 -37.60 8.20 19.33
C THR A 536 -36.53 7.19 19.77
N ALA A 537 -35.39 7.69 20.29
CA ALA A 537 -34.45 6.86 21.05
C ALA A 537 -35.17 5.96 22.11
N ASP A 538 -36.35 6.38 22.57
CA ASP A 538 -37.27 5.65 23.45
C ASP A 538 -37.88 4.34 22.88
N LYS A 539 -37.86 4.07 21.57
CA LYS A 539 -38.36 2.79 21.00
C LYS A 539 -37.26 1.78 20.66
N LEU A 540 -36.02 2.23 20.48
CA LEU A 540 -34.90 1.36 20.13
C LEU A 540 -34.16 0.82 21.36
N ALA A 541 -34.20 1.53 22.47
CA ALA A 541 -33.52 1.17 23.70
C ALA A 541 -34.47 0.40 24.64
N THR A 542 -34.58 -0.93 24.50
CA THR A 542 -34.86 -1.87 25.62
C THR A 542 -35.11 -3.34 25.23
N ASP A 543 -35.48 -3.67 23.98
CA ASP A 543 -36.14 -4.98 23.74
C ASP A 543 -35.27 -6.11 23.20
N LYS A 544 -33.99 -5.89 22.85
CA LYS A 544 -33.13 -6.99 22.38
C LYS A 544 -32.33 -7.61 23.51
N PRO A 545 -32.55 -8.90 23.84
CA PRO A 545 -31.72 -9.59 24.82
C PRO A 545 -30.28 -9.72 24.31
N THR A 546 -29.33 -9.81 25.23
CA THR A 546 -27.95 -10.15 24.89
C THR A 546 -27.92 -11.58 24.36
N GLU A 547 -27.49 -11.76 23.11
CA GLU A 547 -27.46 -13.07 22.44
C GLU A 547 -26.16 -13.85 22.76
N PHE A 548 -25.13 -13.14 23.18
CA PHE A 548 -23.80 -13.68 23.46
C PHE A 548 -23.46 -13.55 24.94
N SER A 549 -22.85 -14.59 25.53
CA SER A 549 -22.45 -14.56 26.95
C SER A 549 -21.04 -14.00 27.18
N ASN A 550 -20.22 -13.95 26.13
CA ASN A 550 -18.85 -13.47 26.16
C ASN A 550 -18.36 -13.06 24.76
N PHE A 551 -17.20 -12.39 24.73
CA PHE A 551 -16.46 -12.08 23.51
C PHE A 551 -14.95 -12.18 23.74
N ILE A 552 -14.21 -12.44 22.67
CA ILE A 552 -12.74 -12.52 22.66
C ILE A 552 -12.18 -11.14 22.42
N TYR A 553 -11.09 -10.75 23.08
CA TYR A 553 -10.34 -9.53 22.77
C TYR A 553 -8.84 -9.78 22.92
N VAL A 554 -8.03 -8.82 22.49
CA VAL A 554 -6.57 -8.85 22.68
C VAL A 554 -6.18 -7.69 23.59
N ASP A 555 -5.23 -7.94 24.47
CA ASP A 555 -4.69 -6.95 25.40
C ASP A 555 -3.24 -7.30 25.74
N ALA A 556 -2.53 -6.40 26.42
CA ALA A 556 -1.19 -6.68 26.94
C ALA A 556 -1.26 -7.34 28.33
N ASP A 557 -0.31 -8.25 28.61
CA ASP A 557 0.08 -8.63 29.96
C ASP A 557 0.98 -7.55 30.59
N LEU A 558 1.30 -7.72 31.89
CA LEU A 558 2.13 -6.76 32.65
C LEU A 558 3.54 -6.56 32.06
N ASP A 559 4.04 -7.54 31.30
CA ASP A 559 5.32 -7.49 30.61
C ASP A 559 5.24 -6.88 29.20
N GLY A 560 4.04 -6.48 28.76
CA GLY A 560 3.78 -5.93 27.43
C GLY A 560 3.49 -6.99 26.36
N THR A 561 3.51 -8.28 26.69
CA THR A 561 3.20 -9.36 25.75
C THR A 561 1.72 -9.31 25.39
N LEU A 562 1.39 -9.29 24.09
CA LEU A 562 0.01 -9.35 23.64
C LEU A 562 -0.57 -10.76 23.81
N VAL A 563 -1.74 -10.84 24.43
CA VAL A 563 -2.46 -12.08 24.73
C VAL A 563 -3.93 -11.99 24.36
N GLU A 564 -4.51 -13.14 24.01
CA GLU A 564 -5.94 -13.32 23.80
C GLU A 564 -6.64 -13.46 25.17
N ARG A 565 -7.77 -12.76 25.34
CA ARG A 565 -8.59 -12.78 26.56
C ARG A 565 -10.07 -12.94 26.21
N THR A 566 -10.89 -13.26 27.20
CA THR A 566 -12.35 -13.38 27.06
C THR A 566 -13.04 -12.59 28.16
N GLN A 567 -14.01 -11.75 27.79
CA GLN A 567 -14.82 -10.96 28.72
C GLN A 567 -16.27 -11.45 28.70
N SER A 568 -16.87 -11.65 29.89
CA SER A 568 -18.28 -12.03 30.02
C SER A 568 -19.20 -10.80 30.05
N LEU A 569 -20.39 -10.95 29.47
CA LEU A 569 -21.44 -9.92 29.43
C LEU A 569 -22.50 -10.09 30.55
N VAL A 570 -22.39 -11.13 31.38
CA VAL A 570 -23.36 -11.39 32.44
C VAL A 570 -23.03 -10.53 33.66
N GLU A 571 -23.96 -9.65 34.06
CA GLU A 571 -23.81 -8.82 35.26
C GLU A 571 -23.58 -9.67 36.53
N GLY A 572 -22.47 -9.43 37.23
CA GLY A 572 -22.30 -9.69 38.66
C GLY A 572 -22.52 -11.12 39.17
N ALA A 573 -21.54 -12.00 38.98
CA ALA A 573 -21.25 -13.05 39.96
C ALA A 573 -19.84 -12.83 40.52
N GLN A 574 -19.78 -12.47 41.79
CA GLN A 574 -18.57 -12.22 42.57
C GLN A 574 -17.47 -13.26 42.27
N SER A 575 -16.28 -12.76 41.95
CA SER A 575 -15.04 -13.53 42.04
C SER A 575 -14.72 -13.81 43.52
N ASN A 576 -15.35 -14.83 44.10
CA ASN A 576 -14.80 -15.52 45.25
C ASN A 576 -14.22 -16.85 44.77
N ALA A 577 -13.00 -16.79 44.24
CA ALA A 577 -12.16 -17.97 44.12
C ALA A 577 -11.63 -18.31 45.52
N ALA A 578 -12.46 -19.00 46.33
CA ALA A 578 -11.97 -19.71 47.50
C ALA A 578 -11.13 -20.89 47.01
N SER A 579 -9.87 -20.95 47.47
CA SER A 579 -8.95 -22.07 47.25
C SER A 579 -9.57 -23.40 47.68
N PRO A 580 -9.31 -24.52 46.97
CA PRO A 580 -9.72 -25.83 47.48
C PRO A 580 -8.87 -26.17 48.71
N ALA A 581 -9.55 -26.34 49.83
CA ALA A 581 -8.97 -26.82 51.08
C ALA A 581 -8.32 -28.21 50.88
N GLU A 582 -7.09 -28.34 51.35
CA GLU A 582 -6.39 -29.62 51.55
C GLU A 582 -7.23 -30.53 52.46
N GLN A 583 -7.57 -31.72 51.94
CA GLN A 583 -8.07 -32.82 52.77
C GLN A 583 -6.89 -33.43 53.53
N VAL A 584 -6.77 -33.07 54.81
CA VAL A 584 -6.02 -33.85 55.80
C VAL A 584 -6.89 -35.04 56.22
N ARG A 585 -6.37 -36.25 56.03
CA ARG A 585 -6.92 -37.50 56.60
C ARG A 585 -6.61 -37.56 58.09
N PRO A 586 -7.52 -38.02 58.96
CA PRO A 586 -7.16 -38.62 60.22
C PRO A 586 -7.10 -40.16 60.10
N ASP A 587 -6.32 -40.74 61.01
CA ASP A 587 -5.89 -42.14 61.12
C ASP A 587 -6.99 -43.21 61.04
#